data_AF-A0A2V7WCS5-F1
#
_entry.id   AF-A0A2V7WCS5-F1
#
_cell.length_a   1.000
_cell.length_b   1.000
_cell.length_c   1.000
_cell.angle_alpha   90.00
_cell.angle_beta   90.00
_cell.angle_gamma   90.00
#
_symmetry.space_group_name_H-M   'P 1'
#
loop_
_entity.id
_entity.type
_entity.pdbx_description
1 polymer ?
#
loop_
_entity_poly.entity_id
_entity_poly.type
_entity_poly.pdbx_seq_one_letter_code
_entity_poly.pdbx_strand_id
1 'polypeptide(L)'
;MSDVDSLRNELRTRGYLTNSIERWFALDPWSSRAFWLELVLVALKAATLIAAFGALPMTAVMLFRNFPLSALEIFVLFLTYAAAWLLFSFVVVVLVALLLKLRPALPIDTPRALLGISFAASALLVAPVAVWWYRFDAAPAMNELLAGVALCVIFFLVATIVVSAALLSFSIYEVQRVPAIHQKPRTIPMLVAAITLIALLFVPAYAVRERSAIEPMVVTTPTTARIALIAVDGLTNEIYQSRPQTLLSHSASPIPGASTTERWASLGTGVPTALHGVRAIEGVRIRGGRHILQRISRSDFVLMNAKPLARREPLPPTVRKRDYVWEIVAKRGITSLSVNWWTTADEKEGALTSIGQESIFGNAHGDALRVDALATSRFLAELDRTHPRFATVYLPALDVILNRAYIEQTTKLAQSIRALDNLQSLVATLRARGYDVIVAGLPGDYQLGQAVIASNVAVPQRTWDVAPAILSILGFPLAAEMPGGTTREPRITTYGNRGATHAAQTMNQDYYENLKSLGYIR
;
A
#
# COMPACT_ATOMS: atom_id res chain seq x y z
N MET A 1 36.68 52.61 -39.38
CA MET A 1 36.63 51.40 -38.52
C MET A 1 36.46 51.86 -37.08
N SER A 2 35.21 52.08 -36.62
CA SER A 2 34.97 52.46 -35.21
C SER A 2 33.50 52.36 -34.75
N ASP A 3 32.53 52.17 -35.64
CA ASP A 3 31.13 52.15 -35.23
C ASP A 3 30.67 50.75 -34.77
N VAL A 4 31.10 49.71 -35.50
CA VAL A 4 30.68 48.31 -35.23
C VAL A 4 31.27 47.75 -33.94
N ASP A 5 32.53 48.05 -33.62
CA ASP A 5 33.17 47.53 -32.41
C ASP A 5 32.69 48.23 -31.13
N SER A 6 32.29 49.50 -31.22
CA SER A 6 31.67 50.22 -30.10
C SER A 6 30.27 49.67 -29.81
N LEU A 7 29.47 49.44 -30.86
CA LEU A 7 28.15 48.83 -30.77
C LEU A 7 28.25 47.40 -30.21
N ARG A 8 29.24 46.63 -30.65
CA ARG A 8 29.49 45.26 -30.18
C ARG A 8 29.92 45.25 -28.71
N ASN A 9 30.74 46.19 -28.26
CA ASN A 9 31.10 46.29 -26.85
C ASN A 9 29.92 46.75 -26.00
N GLU A 10 29.12 47.69 -26.47
CA GLU A 10 27.94 48.19 -25.77
C GLU A 10 26.89 47.08 -25.59
N LEU A 11 26.66 46.29 -26.63
CA LEU A 11 25.83 45.09 -26.59
C LEU A 11 26.39 44.02 -25.64
N ARG A 12 27.71 43.86 -25.56
CA ARG A 12 28.37 42.94 -24.60
C ARG A 12 28.19 43.41 -23.15
N THR A 13 28.39 44.69 -22.88
CA THR A 13 28.24 45.27 -21.54
C THR A 13 26.81 45.28 -21.05
N ARG A 14 25.83 45.39 -21.96
CA ARG A 14 24.40 45.27 -21.64
C ARG A 14 23.91 43.82 -21.55
N GLY A 15 24.80 42.84 -21.73
CA GLY A 15 24.52 41.42 -21.55
C GLY A 15 23.88 40.72 -22.75
N TYR A 16 23.72 41.40 -23.89
CA TYR A 16 23.14 40.84 -25.11
C TYR A 16 24.04 39.71 -25.65
N LEU A 17 25.32 40.00 -25.90
CA LEU A 17 26.24 39.04 -26.54
C LEU A 17 26.81 37.94 -25.63
N THR A 18 26.45 37.89 -24.35
CA THR A 18 26.99 36.92 -23.37
C THR A 18 26.08 35.72 -23.13
N ASN A 19 24.83 35.74 -23.58
CA ASN A 19 23.89 34.65 -23.37
C ASN A 19 23.54 33.97 -24.70
N SER A 20 23.75 32.66 -24.77
CA SER A 20 23.42 31.78 -25.91
C SER A 20 21.92 31.66 -26.20
N ILE A 21 21.11 32.63 -25.77
CA ILE A 21 19.65 32.65 -25.81
C ILE A 21 19.17 33.53 -26.99
N GLU A 22 20.00 34.47 -27.48
CA GLU A 22 19.62 35.39 -28.58
C GLU A 22 19.34 34.68 -29.92
N ARG A 23 19.87 33.46 -30.10
CA ARG A 23 19.70 32.71 -31.35
C ARG A 23 18.31 32.07 -31.44
N TRP A 24 17.67 31.71 -30.34
CA TRP A 24 16.51 30.82 -30.35
C TRP A 24 15.30 31.34 -31.14
N PHE A 25 14.94 32.63 -31.01
CA PHE A 25 13.74 33.18 -31.65
C PHE A 25 13.94 33.60 -33.11
N ALA A 26 15.18 33.84 -33.53
CA ALA A 26 15.54 34.09 -34.94
C ALA A 26 15.60 32.80 -35.76
N LEU A 27 15.63 31.66 -35.09
CA LEU A 27 15.67 30.35 -35.70
C LEU A 27 14.25 29.87 -35.99
N ASP A 28 14.01 29.50 -37.23
CA ASP A 28 12.74 28.94 -37.66
C ASP A 28 12.54 27.54 -37.00
N PRO A 29 11.46 27.34 -36.23
CA PRO A 29 11.18 26.06 -35.56
C PRO A 29 11.07 24.89 -36.54
N TRP A 30 10.76 25.16 -37.82
CA TRP A 30 10.57 24.13 -38.83
C TRP A 30 11.87 23.72 -39.55
N SER A 31 12.91 24.56 -39.51
CA SER A 31 14.16 24.32 -40.27
C SER A 31 15.44 24.33 -39.43
N SER A 32 15.40 24.81 -38.17
CA SER A 32 16.60 24.95 -37.35
C SER A 32 16.79 23.85 -36.31
N ARG A 33 17.90 23.11 -36.41
CA ARG A 33 18.34 22.17 -35.35
C ARG A 33 18.72 22.89 -34.06
N ALA A 34 19.25 24.11 -34.16
CA ALA A 34 19.68 24.88 -32.99
C ALA A 34 18.48 25.31 -32.12
N PHE A 35 17.32 25.57 -32.75
CA PHE A 35 16.07 25.83 -32.04
C PHE A 35 15.70 24.65 -31.13
N TRP A 36 15.65 23.43 -31.69
CA TRP A 36 15.27 22.25 -30.92
C TRP A 36 16.28 21.94 -29.81
N LEU A 37 17.59 22.13 -30.04
CA LEU A 37 18.61 21.90 -29.02
C LEU A 37 18.48 22.85 -27.83
N GLU A 38 18.30 24.15 -28.07
CA GLU A 38 18.15 25.14 -27.01
C GLU A 38 16.83 24.96 -26.22
N LEU A 39 15.72 24.65 -26.93
CA LEU A 39 14.45 24.31 -26.29
C LEU A 39 14.62 23.12 -25.35
N VAL A 40 15.23 22.04 -25.84
CA VAL A 40 15.50 20.83 -25.06
C VAL A 40 16.38 21.15 -23.85
N LEU A 41 17.45 21.94 -24.01
CA LEU A 41 18.35 22.27 -22.90
C LEU A 41 17.68 23.11 -21.81
N VAL A 42 16.92 24.14 -22.18
CA VAL A 42 16.19 24.98 -21.22
C VAL A 42 15.08 24.18 -20.54
N ALA A 43 14.30 23.43 -21.32
CA ALA A 43 13.24 22.58 -20.79
C ALA A 43 13.80 21.50 -19.85
N LEU A 44 14.94 20.88 -20.19
CA LEU A 44 15.56 19.85 -19.36
C LEU A 44 16.10 20.43 -18.04
N LYS A 45 16.69 21.62 -18.05
CA LYS A 45 17.13 22.32 -16.82
C LYS A 45 15.95 22.62 -15.90
N ALA A 46 14.87 23.19 -16.47
CA ALA A 46 13.65 23.48 -15.73
C ALA A 46 13.00 22.20 -15.18
N ALA A 47 12.85 21.19 -16.04
CA ALA A 47 12.27 19.89 -15.69
C ALA A 47 13.05 19.18 -14.60
N THR A 48 14.38 19.23 -14.60
CA THR A 48 15.21 18.61 -13.56
C THR A 48 14.91 19.20 -12.18
N LEU A 49 14.79 20.52 -12.09
CA LEU A 49 14.48 21.19 -10.83
C LEU A 49 13.02 20.93 -10.41
N ILE A 50 12.06 21.01 -11.34
CA ILE A 50 10.66 20.68 -11.09
C ILE A 50 10.55 19.22 -10.60
N ALA A 51 11.28 18.29 -11.20
CA ALA A 51 11.24 16.89 -10.86
C ALA A 51 11.78 16.58 -9.46
N ALA A 52 12.86 17.23 -9.06
CA ALA A 52 13.40 17.08 -7.71
C ALA A 52 12.37 17.48 -6.65
N PHE A 53 11.61 18.56 -6.88
CA PHE A 53 10.56 19.00 -5.95
C PHE A 53 9.24 18.23 -6.11
N GLY A 54 8.88 17.78 -7.31
CA GLY A 54 7.67 16.99 -7.56
C GLY A 54 7.74 15.58 -6.95
N ALA A 55 8.94 15.00 -6.87
CA ALA A 55 9.15 13.70 -6.23
C ALA A 55 9.04 13.76 -4.69
N LEU A 56 9.27 14.91 -4.06
CA LEU A 56 9.21 15.07 -2.60
C LEU A 56 7.85 14.73 -1.99
N PRO A 57 6.71 15.34 -2.41
CA PRO A 57 5.41 15.03 -1.82
C PRO A 57 5.03 13.56 -2.05
N MET A 58 5.34 12.99 -3.21
CA MET A 58 5.05 11.57 -3.49
C MET A 58 5.84 10.64 -2.57
N THR A 59 7.15 10.88 -2.44
CA THR A 59 8.03 10.07 -1.59
C THR A 59 7.67 10.21 -0.12
N ALA A 60 7.35 11.43 0.34
CA ALA A 60 6.93 11.68 1.72
C ALA A 60 5.63 10.95 2.07
N VAL A 61 4.60 11.05 1.21
CA VAL A 61 3.34 10.31 1.39
C VAL A 61 3.60 8.81 1.43
N MET A 62 4.39 8.28 0.49
CA MET A 62 4.74 6.85 0.50
C MET A 62 5.47 6.42 1.77
N LEU A 63 6.36 7.27 2.31
CA LEU A 63 7.04 7.02 3.57
C LEU A 63 6.06 6.95 4.75
N PHE A 64 5.15 7.90 4.90
CA PHE A 64 4.12 7.84 5.95
C PHE A 64 3.22 6.61 5.83
N ARG A 65 2.90 6.20 4.60
CA ARG A 65 1.99 5.08 4.33
C ARG A 65 2.62 3.70 4.51
N ASN A 66 3.94 3.59 4.28
CA ASN A 66 4.65 2.31 4.24
C ASN A 66 5.82 2.21 5.25
N PHE A 67 5.86 3.10 6.25
CA PHE A 67 6.87 3.05 7.29
C PHE A 67 6.87 1.73 8.09
N PRO A 68 8.05 1.17 8.45
CA PRO A 68 9.40 1.67 8.17
C PRO A 68 9.92 1.27 6.79
N LEU A 69 10.78 2.13 6.22
CA LEU A 69 11.55 1.87 5.01
C LEU A 69 13.02 2.13 5.28
N SER A 70 13.90 1.35 4.65
CA SER A 70 15.34 1.57 4.67
C SER A 70 15.72 2.80 3.83
N ALA A 71 16.90 3.37 4.11
CA ALA A 71 17.44 4.47 3.31
C ALA A 71 17.54 4.12 1.81
N LEU A 72 17.93 2.89 1.47
CA LEU A 72 17.99 2.43 0.08
C LEU A 72 16.61 2.46 -0.59
N GLU A 73 15.57 1.98 0.09
CA GLU A 73 14.20 1.97 -0.44
C GLU A 73 13.66 3.39 -0.62
N ILE A 74 13.93 4.29 0.33
CA ILE A 74 13.55 5.71 0.22
C ILE A 74 14.25 6.36 -0.98
N PHE A 75 15.54 6.08 -1.18
CA PHE A 75 16.31 6.59 -2.30
C PHE A 75 15.78 6.09 -3.64
N VAL A 76 15.51 4.78 -3.75
CA VAL A 76 14.97 4.18 -4.99
C VAL A 76 13.57 4.72 -5.28
N LEU A 77 12.71 4.88 -4.27
CA LEU A 77 11.39 5.54 -4.43
C LEU A 77 11.54 6.97 -4.95
N PHE A 78 12.39 7.77 -4.32
CA PHE A 78 12.63 9.14 -4.73
C PHE A 78 13.11 9.23 -6.17
N LEU A 79 14.11 8.42 -6.54
CA LEU A 79 14.68 8.42 -7.90
C LEU A 79 13.64 7.98 -8.93
N THR A 80 12.81 6.99 -8.59
CA THR A 80 11.77 6.47 -9.47
C THR A 80 10.69 7.52 -9.74
N TYR A 81 10.22 8.23 -8.71
CA TYR A 81 9.29 9.35 -8.90
C TYR A 81 9.94 10.56 -9.58
N ALA A 82 11.20 10.88 -9.27
CA ALA A 82 11.93 11.97 -9.91
C ALA A 82 12.11 11.72 -11.41
N ALA A 83 12.41 10.49 -11.83
CA ALA A 83 12.49 10.13 -13.24
C ALA A 83 11.14 10.30 -13.96
N ALA A 84 10.05 9.87 -13.35
CA ALA A 84 8.70 10.07 -13.90
C ALA A 84 8.33 11.56 -14.02
N TRP A 85 8.63 12.35 -12.98
CA TRP A 85 8.42 13.79 -12.98
C TRP A 85 9.30 14.52 -13.99
N LEU A 86 10.53 14.07 -14.21
CA LEU A 86 11.42 14.66 -15.21
C LEU A 86 10.78 14.57 -16.60
N LEU A 87 10.28 13.38 -16.98
CA LEU A 87 9.61 13.19 -18.26
C LEU A 87 8.34 14.03 -18.37
N PHE A 88 7.48 13.98 -17.35
CA PHE A 88 6.21 14.70 -17.36
C PHE A 88 6.40 16.23 -17.40
N SER A 89 7.26 16.77 -16.54
CA SER A 89 7.54 18.20 -16.49
C SER A 89 8.26 18.70 -17.74
N PHE A 90 9.16 17.91 -18.33
CA PHE A 90 9.78 18.24 -19.61
C PHE A 90 8.73 18.43 -20.71
N VAL A 91 7.80 17.49 -20.85
CA VAL A 91 6.70 17.59 -21.83
C VAL A 91 5.85 18.82 -21.56
N VAL A 92 5.48 19.10 -20.31
CA VAL A 92 4.69 20.29 -19.94
C VAL A 92 5.42 21.58 -20.31
N VAL A 93 6.71 21.71 -19.97
CA VAL A 93 7.51 22.91 -20.28
C VAL A 93 7.64 23.11 -21.79
N VAL A 94 7.90 22.04 -22.54
CA VAL A 94 7.95 22.09 -24.02
C VAL A 94 6.61 22.52 -24.60
N LEU A 95 5.49 21.92 -24.14
CA LEU A 95 4.15 22.27 -24.64
C LEU A 95 3.81 23.73 -24.35
N VAL A 96 4.08 24.23 -23.14
CA VAL A 96 3.85 25.64 -22.80
C VAL A 96 4.71 26.55 -23.68
N ALA A 97 6.00 26.23 -23.87
CA ALA A 97 6.89 27.03 -24.73
C ALA A 97 6.41 27.05 -26.19
N LEU A 98 6.00 25.90 -26.74
CA LEU A 98 5.46 25.79 -28.10
C LEU A 98 4.12 26.52 -28.25
N LEU A 99 3.22 26.43 -27.27
CA LEU A 99 1.94 27.13 -27.29
C LEU A 99 2.13 28.66 -27.34
N LEU A 100 3.08 29.18 -26.57
CA LEU A 100 3.40 30.61 -26.58
C LEU A 100 4.02 31.02 -27.92
N LYS A 101 4.90 30.19 -28.49
CA LYS A 101 5.49 30.44 -29.81
C LYS A 101 4.46 30.44 -30.94
N LEU A 102 3.46 29.54 -30.89
CA LEU A 102 2.41 29.41 -31.90
C LEU A 102 1.29 30.46 -31.76
N ARG A 103 1.22 31.15 -30.63
CA ARG A 103 0.20 32.19 -30.34
C ARG A 103 0.88 33.53 -30.00
N PRO A 104 1.64 34.14 -30.95
CA PRO A 104 2.35 35.40 -30.71
C PRO A 104 1.39 36.58 -30.43
N ALA A 105 0.10 36.44 -30.73
CA ALA A 105 -0.93 37.43 -30.41
C ALA A 105 -1.33 37.45 -28.92
N LEU A 106 -0.81 36.54 -28.09
CA LEU A 106 -0.98 36.63 -26.63
C LEU A 106 -0.03 37.72 -26.10
N PRO A 107 -0.53 38.83 -25.55
CA PRO A 107 0.33 39.87 -24.97
C PRO A 107 0.93 39.34 -23.66
N ILE A 108 2.08 38.66 -23.77
CA ILE A 108 2.92 38.24 -22.63
C ILE A 108 3.64 39.47 -22.03
N ASP A 109 3.44 40.65 -22.62
CA ASP A 109 4.07 41.93 -22.27
C ASP A 109 3.77 42.42 -20.84
N THR A 110 2.81 41.81 -20.16
CA THR A 110 2.52 42.13 -18.76
C THR A 110 3.08 41.06 -17.82
N PRO A 111 3.83 41.43 -16.77
CA PRO A 111 4.25 40.51 -15.71
C PRO A 111 3.10 39.69 -15.11
N ARG A 112 1.87 40.22 -15.16
CA ARG A 112 0.64 39.54 -14.73
C ARG A 112 0.24 38.38 -15.64
N ALA A 113 0.34 38.53 -16.97
CA ALA A 113 0.04 37.45 -17.91
C ALA A 113 1.03 36.29 -17.77
N LEU A 114 2.33 36.60 -17.69
CA LEU A 114 3.39 35.61 -17.44
C LEU A 114 3.17 34.85 -16.12
N LEU A 115 2.83 35.58 -15.04
CA LEU A 115 2.52 34.99 -13.75
C LEU A 115 1.27 34.09 -13.84
N GLY A 116 0.22 34.52 -14.54
CA GLY A 116 -0.99 33.73 -14.74
C GLY A 116 -0.72 32.41 -15.49
N ILE A 117 0.07 32.46 -16.56
CA ILE A 117 0.48 31.26 -17.31
C ILE A 117 1.32 30.33 -16.43
N SER A 118 2.28 30.89 -15.69
CA SER A 118 3.14 30.11 -14.79
C SER A 118 2.36 29.48 -13.65
N PHE A 119 1.37 30.18 -13.10
CA PHE A 119 0.45 29.69 -12.08
C PHE A 119 -0.39 28.53 -12.64
N ALA A 120 -0.98 28.69 -13.82
CA ALA A 120 -1.77 27.63 -14.47
C ALA A 120 -0.93 26.40 -14.80
N ALA A 121 0.27 26.57 -15.35
CA ALA A 121 1.20 25.48 -15.63
C ALA A 121 1.63 24.76 -14.33
N SER A 122 1.85 25.51 -13.25
CA SER A 122 2.21 24.93 -11.95
C SER A 122 1.06 24.19 -11.29
N ALA A 123 -0.18 24.68 -11.45
CA ALA A 123 -1.37 23.98 -11.01
C ALA A 123 -1.53 22.65 -11.77
N LEU A 124 -1.26 22.66 -13.08
CA LEU A 124 -1.26 21.44 -13.92
C LEU A 124 -0.17 20.45 -13.49
N LEU A 125 0.99 20.94 -13.02
CA LEU A 125 2.04 20.11 -12.43
C LEU A 125 1.64 19.56 -11.04
N VAL A 126 0.89 20.29 -10.22
CA VAL A 126 0.50 19.80 -8.87
C VAL A 126 -0.71 18.86 -8.92
N ALA A 127 -1.63 19.06 -9.87
CA ALA A 127 -2.88 18.29 -9.97
C ALA A 127 -2.69 16.76 -10.00
N PRO A 128 -1.71 16.19 -10.75
CA PRO A 128 -1.45 14.75 -10.72
C PRO A 128 -1.07 14.23 -9.32
N VAL A 129 -0.36 15.01 -8.51
CA VAL A 129 -0.02 14.62 -7.12
C VAL A 129 -1.29 14.53 -6.28
N ALA A 130 -2.19 15.50 -6.39
CA ALA A 130 -3.46 15.50 -5.66
C ALA A 130 -4.36 14.32 -6.08
N VAL A 131 -4.49 14.07 -7.38
CA VAL A 131 -5.26 12.92 -7.90
C VAL A 131 -4.63 11.60 -7.45
N TRP A 132 -3.31 11.48 -7.50
CA TRP A 132 -2.58 10.31 -7.00
C TRP A 132 -2.80 10.09 -5.50
N TRP A 133 -2.74 11.14 -4.70
CA TRP A 133 -2.89 11.05 -3.25
C TRP A 133 -4.33 10.75 -2.82
N TYR A 134 -5.33 11.23 -3.57
CA TYR A 134 -6.75 10.93 -3.31
C TYR A 134 -7.12 9.47 -3.58
N ARG A 135 -6.35 8.76 -4.42
CA ARG A 135 -6.66 7.39 -4.88
C ARG A 135 -6.09 6.29 -3.98
N PHE A 136 -5.70 6.63 -2.74
CA PHE A 136 -5.41 5.64 -1.71
C PHE A 136 -6.71 5.15 -1.03
N ASP A 137 -6.71 3.90 -0.59
CA ASP A 137 -7.89 3.25 0.01
C ASP A 137 -8.21 3.76 1.42
N ALA A 138 -7.22 4.35 2.09
CA ALA A 138 -7.36 4.89 3.43
C ALA A 138 -7.14 6.42 3.45
N ALA A 139 -7.96 7.12 4.23
CA ALA A 139 -7.78 8.56 4.47
C ALA A 139 -6.38 8.87 5.05
N PRO A 140 -5.77 10.02 4.71
CA PRO A 140 -4.47 10.42 5.26
C PRO A 140 -4.57 10.69 6.75
N ALA A 141 -3.53 10.29 7.49
CA ALA A 141 -3.39 10.73 8.88
C ALA A 141 -3.12 12.25 8.92
N MET A 142 -3.44 12.93 10.04
CA MET A 142 -3.31 14.39 10.11
C MET A 142 -1.88 14.88 9.84
N ASN A 143 -0.88 14.17 10.36
CA ASN A 143 0.54 14.45 10.10
C ASN A 143 0.93 14.24 8.64
N GLU A 144 0.44 13.17 8.00
CA GLU A 144 0.61 12.93 6.56
C GLU A 144 -0.03 14.05 5.74
N LEU A 145 -1.25 14.47 6.10
CA LEU A 145 -1.98 15.55 5.43
C LEU A 145 -1.22 16.87 5.52
N LEU A 146 -0.80 17.26 6.72
CA LEU A 146 -0.05 18.50 6.94
C LEU A 146 1.27 18.51 6.16
N ALA A 147 2.04 17.42 6.25
CA ALA A 147 3.32 17.30 5.56
C ALA A 147 3.16 17.29 4.03
N GLY A 148 2.23 16.49 3.51
CA GLY A 148 2.01 16.38 2.07
C GLY A 148 1.43 17.67 1.47
N VAL A 149 0.49 18.35 2.15
CA VAL A 149 -0.04 19.65 1.70
C VAL A 149 1.07 20.71 1.70
N ALA A 150 1.88 20.78 2.75
CA ALA A 150 3.00 21.71 2.81
C ALA A 150 3.99 21.48 1.65
N LEU A 151 4.33 20.21 1.36
CA LEU A 151 5.20 19.86 0.24
C LEU A 151 4.56 20.16 -1.12
N CYS A 152 3.25 19.97 -1.29
CA CYS A 152 2.54 20.38 -2.50
C CYS A 152 2.54 21.90 -2.70
N VAL A 153 2.38 22.69 -1.63
CA VAL A 153 2.48 24.15 -1.69
C VAL A 153 3.90 24.60 -2.04
N ILE A 154 4.92 24.00 -1.42
CA ILE A 154 6.33 24.27 -1.75
C ILE A 154 6.60 23.93 -3.22
N PHE A 155 6.15 22.76 -3.67
CA PHE A 155 6.28 22.33 -5.06
C PHE A 155 5.60 23.31 -6.02
N PHE A 156 4.36 23.74 -5.71
CA PHE A 156 3.63 24.74 -6.49
C PHE A 156 4.40 26.06 -6.64
N LEU A 157 4.90 26.59 -5.54
CA LEU A 157 5.65 27.85 -5.53
C LEU A 157 6.96 27.73 -6.34
N VAL A 158 7.70 26.64 -6.14
CA VAL A 158 8.94 26.36 -6.87
C VAL A 158 8.65 26.18 -8.36
N ALA A 159 7.66 25.38 -8.73
CA ALA A 159 7.25 25.20 -10.13
C ALA A 159 6.88 26.53 -10.77
N THR A 160 6.17 27.42 -10.05
CA THR A 160 5.80 28.74 -10.56
C THR A 160 7.04 29.57 -10.86
N ILE A 161 7.99 29.61 -9.94
CA ILE A 161 9.26 30.34 -10.12
C ILE A 161 10.06 29.78 -11.31
N VAL A 162 10.17 28.44 -11.40
CA VAL A 162 10.96 27.78 -12.45
C VAL A 162 10.32 27.95 -13.82
N VAL A 163 9.00 27.77 -13.93
CA VAL A 163 8.27 28.00 -15.17
C VAL A 163 8.36 29.46 -15.56
N SER A 164 8.14 30.41 -14.64
CA SER A 164 8.32 31.85 -14.93
C SER A 164 9.73 32.16 -15.42
N ALA A 165 10.77 31.59 -14.80
CA ALA A 165 12.15 31.80 -15.22
C ALA A 165 12.46 31.19 -16.60
N ALA A 166 11.94 30.00 -16.88
CA ALA A 166 12.04 29.36 -18.19
C ALA A 166 11.32 30.19 -19.27
N LEU A 167 10.10 30.64 -18.97
CA LEU A 167 9.31 31.48 -19.86
C LEU A 167 9.92 32.85 -20.09
N LEU A 168 10.50 33.49 -19.07
CA LEU A 168 11.29 34.72 -19.24
C LEU A 168 12.52 34.50 -20.11
N SER A 169 13.19 33.35 -19.94
CA SER A 169 14.32 32.99 -20.80
C SER A 169 13.88 32.87 -22.26
N PHE A 170 12.61 32.53 -22.52
CA PHE A 170 12.03 32.59 -23.86
C PHE A 170 11.56 34.03 -24.22
N SER A 171 10.89 34.77 -23.34
CA SER A 171 10.21 36.03 -23.69
C SER A 171 11.10 37.27 -23.80
N ILE A 172 12.31 37.28 -23.22
CA ILE A 172 13.24 38.43 -23.22
C ILE A 172 13.63 38.91 -24.64
N TYR A 173 13.31 38.15 -25.70
CA TYR A 173 13.56 38.53 -27.09
C TYR A 173 12.40 39.16 -27.86
N GLU A 174 11.15 39.03 -27.43
CA GLU A 174 10.01 39.55 -28.21
C GLU A 174 9.78 41.06 -27.99
N VAL A 175 10.25 41.61 -26.85
CA VAL A 175 9.84 42.96 -26.37
C VAL A 175 10.99 44.01 -26.41
N GLN A 176 12.20 43.68 -26.87
CA GLN A 176 13.35 44.61 -26.94
C GLN A 176 13.66 45.39 -25.64
N ARG A 177 13.15 44.97 -24.47
CA ARG A 177 13.39 45.64 -23.18
C ARG A 177 13.65 44.60 -22.11
N VAL A 178 14.85 44.63 -21.57
CA VAL A 178 15.26 43.83 -20.41
C VAL A 178 14.59 44.44 -19.17
N PRO A 179 13.64 43.76 -18.52
CA PRO A 179 13.19 44.20 -17.22
C PRO A 179 14.33 43.94 -16.23
N ALA A 180 14.71 44.96 -15.46
CA ALA A 180 15.74 44.89 -14.41
C ALA A 180 15.26 44.09 -13.18
N ILE A 181 14.71 42.90 -13.40
CA ILE A 181 14.12 42.06 -12.36
C ILE A 181 15.05 40.86 -12.14
N HIS A 182 15.96 41.05 -11.19
CA HIS A 182 16.74 40.06 -10.42
C HIS A 182 18.08 39.55 -10.98
N GLN A 183 19.14 40.30 -10.68
CA GLN A 183 20.56 39.91 -10.87
C GLN A 183 21.10 38.87 -9.85
N LYS A 184 20.31 38.40 -8.87
CA LYS A 184 20.80 37.43 -7.88
C LYS A 184 20.51 35.98 -8.32
N PRO A 185 21.53 35.10 -8.41
CA PRO A 185 21.32 33.71 -8.78
C PRO A 185 20.50 32.97 -7.71
N ARG A 186 19.23 32.68 -8.02
CA ARG A 186 18.32 31.94 -7.13
C ARG A 186 18.54 30.42 -7.17
N THR A 187 19.38 29.93 -8.07
CA THR A 187 19.66 28.50 -8.29
C THR A 187 20.33 27.85 -7.08
N ILE A 188 21.30 28.53 -6.47
CA ILE A 188 22.04 28.02 -5.30
C ILE A 188 21.11 27.81 -4.08
N PRO A 189 20.32 28.82 -3.62
CA PRO A 189 19.44 28.60 -2.49
C PRO A 189 18.34 27.56 -2.76
N MET A 190 17.83 27.48 -4.00
CA MET A 190 16.85 26.44 -4.38
C MET A 190 17.46 25.04 -4.35
N LEU A 191 18.72 24.88 -4.80
CA LEU A 191 19.43 23.61 -4.72
C LEU A 191 19.69 23.20 -3.27
N VAL A 192 20.13 24.12 -2.41
CA VAL A 192 20.33 23.87 -0.98
C VAL A 192 19.01 23.48 -0.31
N ALA A 193 17.90 24.16 -0.63
CA ALA A 193 16.58 23.80 -0.14
C ALA A 193 16.15 22.40 -0.59
N ALA A 194 16.38 22.05 -1.87
CA ALA A 194 16.08 20.72 -2.39
C ALA A 194 16.88 19.64 -1.65
N ILE A 195 18.19 19.81 -1.53
CA ILE A 195 19.08 18.87 -0.82
C ILE A 195 18.64 18.69 0.64
N THR A 196 18.30 19.79 1.32
CA THR A 196 17.84 19.76 2.72
C THR A 196 16.53 18.99 2.86
N LEU A 197 15.53 19.28 2.01
CA LEU A 197 14.25 18.57 2.03
C LEU A 197 14.39 17.09 1.68
N ILE A 198 15.26 16.76 0.72
CA ILE A 198 15.59 15.38 0.37
C ILE A 198 16.24 14.68 1.57
N ALA A 199 17.22 15.31 2.22
CA ALA A 199 17.89 14.74 3.39
C ALA A 199 16.91 14.47 4.55
N LEU A 200 15.91 15.34 4.74
CA LEU A 200 14.87 15.15 5.76
C LEU A 200 14.02 13.89 5.52
N LEU A 201 13.87 13.42 4.28
CA LEU A 201 13.17 12.15 3.99
C LEU A 201 13.87 10.93 4.60
N PHE A 202 15.18 11.00 4.87
CA PHE A 202 15.96 9.87 5.38
C PHE A 202 15.97 9.80 6.91
N VAL A 203 15.60 10.87 7.62
CA VAL A 203 15.60 10.91 9.10
C VAL A 203 14.82 9.74 9.72
N PRO A 204 13.61 9.37 9.24
CA PRO A 204 12.85 8.27 9.83
C PRO A 204 13.52 6.90 9.68
N ALA A 205 14.30 6.68 8.61
CA ALA A 205 15.02 5.42 8.40
C ALA A 205 16.13 5.19 9.45
N TYR A 206 16.70 6.26 10.00
CA TYR A 206 17.73 6.18 11.06
C TYR A 206 17.15 6.06 12.47
N ALA A 207 15.92 6.55 12.69
CA ALA A 207 15.28 6.54 14.00
C ALA A 207 14.80 5.13 14.43
N VAL A 208 14.59 4.22 13.47
CA VAL A 208 14.11 2.85 13.74
C VAL A 208 15.25 1.87 13.66
N ARG A 209 16.05 1.80 14.73
CA ARG A 209 16.81 0.58 15.03
C ARG A 209 15.89 -0.32 15.86
N GLU A 210 15.44 -1.42 15.25
CA GLU A 210 14.67 -2.43 15.98
C GLU A 210 15.49 -2.91 17.18
N ARG A 211 15.02 -2.58 18.39
CA ARG A 211 15.51 -3.23 19.60
C ARG A 211 14.87 -4.62 19.63
N SER A 212 15.69 -5.67 19.64
CA SER A 212 15.21 -7.02 19.93
C SER A 212 14.49 -6.99 21.28
N ALA A 213 13.17 -7.11 21.23
CA ALA A 213 12.36 -7.23 22.44
C ALA A 213 12.60 -8.63 23.02
N ILE A 214 12.94 -8.68 24.30
CA ILE A 214 13.05 -9.94 25.05
C ILE A 214 11.67 -10.62 25.01
N GLU A 215 11.64 -11.93 24.72
CA GLU A 215 10.39 -12.67 24.75
C GLU A 215 9.77 -12.61 26.15
N PRO A 216 8.49 -12.22 26.28
CA PRO A 216 7.84 -12.08 27.57
C PRO A 216 7.59 -13.44 28.20
N MET A 217 7.84 -13.54 29.51
CA MET A 217 7.46 -14.71 30.30
C MET A 217 5.93 -14.76 30.43
N VAL A 218 5.31 -15.83 29.93
CA VAL A 218 3.85 -16.04 29.99
C VAL A 218 3.55 -17.23 30.88
N VAL A 219 2.79 -17.01 31.93
CA VAL A 219 2.27 -18.09 32.79
C VAL A 219 0.90 -18.51 32.26
N THR A 220 0.72 -19.80 32.01
CA THR A 220 -0.53 -20.38 31.50
C THR A 220 -1.20 -21.25 32.55
N THR A 221 -2.52 -21.39 32.44
CA THR A 221 -3.31 -22.31 33.25
C THR A 221 -3.56 -23.60 32.46
N PRO A 222 -3.36 -24.79 33.05
CA PRO A 222 -3.69 -26.04 32.39
C PRO A 222 -5.16 -26.09 31.98
N THR A 223 -5.40 -26.63 30.79
CA THR A 223 -6.74 -26.78 30.18
C THR A 223 -6.72 -28.04 29.33
N THR A 224 -7.88 -28.67 29.13
CA THR A 224 -8.08 -29.81 28.22
C THR A 224 -8.94 -29.44 27.01
N ALA A 225 -9.36 -28.17 26.90
CA ALA A 225 -10.22 -27.70 25.83
C ALA A 225 -9.60 -27.96 24.45
N ARG A 226 -10.47 -28.31 23.49
CA ARG A 226 -10.16 -28.49 22.07
C ARG A 226 -11.03 -27.55 21.27
N ILE A 227 -10.41 -26.60 20.57
CA ILE A 227 -11.14 -25.53 19.88
C ILE A 227 -10.86 -25.61 18.38
N ALA A 228 -11.89 -25.41 17.57
CA ALA A 228 -11.80 -25.25 16.13
C ALA A 228 -12.36 -23.88 15.71
N LEU A 229 -11.54 -23.05 15.06
CA LEU A 229 -11.94 -21.78 14.47
C LEU A 229 -12.10 -21.92 12.95
N ILE A 230 -13.33 -21.76 12.47
CA ILE A 230 -13.64 -21.69 11.04
C ILE A 230 -13.82 -20.22 10.66
N ALA A 231 -12.90 -19.68 9.88
CA ALA A 231 -12.96 -18.33 9.33
C ALA A 231 -13.59 -18.40 7.93
N VAL A 232 -14.73 -17.75 7.72
CA VAL A 232 -15.46 -17.78 6.45
C VAL A 232 -15.53 -16.38 5.85
N ASP A 233 -14.85 -16.20 4.73
CA ASP A 233 -14.79 -14.90 4.04
C ASP A 233 -16.07 -14.64 3.26
N GLY A 234 -16.64 -13.44 3.37
CA GLY A 234 -17.90 -13.08 2.73
C GLY A 234 -19.16 -13.59 3.44
N LEU A 235 -19.03 -14.24 4.61
CA LEU A 235 -20.16 -14.69 5.42
C LEU A 235 -20.65 -13.56 6.32
N THR A 236 -21.89 -13.12 6.11
CA THR A 236 -22.57 -12.15 6.99
C THR A 236 -23.60 -12.84 7.87
N ASN A 237 -24.07 -12.15 8.91
CA ASN A 237 -25.11 -12.66 9.81
C ASN A 237 -26.41 -12.96 9.06
N GLU A 238 -26.77 -12.13 8.07
CA GLU A 238 -27.96 -12.33 7.25
C GLU A 238 -27.84 -13.58 6.37
N ILE A 239 -26.67 -13.79 5.76
CA ILE A 239 -26.39 -15.00 4.97
C ILE A 239 -26.39 -16.22 5.86
N TYR A 240 -25.74 -16.14 7.03
CA TYR A 240 -25.71 -17.23 7.99
C TYR A 240 -27.15 -17.64 8.32
N GLN A 241 -27.96 -16.71 8.84
CA GLN A 241 -29.35 -16.92 9.28
C GLN A 241 -30.31 -17.44 8.19
N SER A 242 -29.95 -17.37 6.91
CA SER A 242 -30.77 -17.89 5.81
C SER A 242 -30.95 -19.42 5.80
N ARG A 243 -30.21 -20.15 6.66
CA ARG A 243 -30.22 -21.62 6.75
C ARG A 243 -30.54 -22.11 8.17
N PRO A 244 -30.97 -23.37 8.33
CA PRO A 244 -31.08 -24.00 9.65
C PRO A 244 -29.71 -24.03 10.36
N GLN A 245 -29.66 -23.48 11.58
CA GLN A 245 -28.41 -23.31 12.30
C GLN A 245 -28.08 -24.49 13.21
N THR A 246 -26.80 -24.84 13.24
CA THR A 246 -26.25 -25.85 14.17
C THR A 246 -25.55 -25.22 15.39
N LEU A 247 -25.30 -23.91 15.34
CA LEU A 247 -24.65 -23.13 16.38
C LEU A 247 -25.50 -21.91 16.77
N LEU A 248 -25.37 -21.46 18.01
CA LEU A 248 -25.93 -20.18 18.42
C LEU A 248 -25.12 -19.08 17.76
N SER A 249 -25.81 -18.13 17.13
CA SER A 249 -25.17 -17.01 16.42
C SER A 249 -25.69 -15.68 16.89
N HIS A 250 -24.83 -14.68 16.78
CA HIS A 250 -25.16 -13.29 16.97
C HIS A 250 -24.46 -12.45 15.91
N SER A 251 -25.11 -11.35 15.58
CA SER A 251 -24.46 -10.28 14.85
C SER A 251 -23.31 -9.72 15.69
N ALA A 252 -22.17 -9.51 15.05
CA ALA A 252 -20.98 -8.97 15.66
C ALA A 252 -20.61 -7.63 15.03
N SER A 253 -20.16 -6.69 15.85
CA SER A 253 -19.64 -5.42 15.36
C SER A 253 -18.44 -5.67 14.43
N PRO A 254 -18.34 -4.98 13.28
CA PRO A 254 -17.26 -5.19 12.34
C PRO A 254 -15.90 -4.76 12.92
N ILE A 255 -14.84 -5.48 12.53
CA ILE A 255 -13.47 -5.06 12.80
C ILE A 255 -13.16 -3.85 11.92
N PRO A 256 -12.65 -2.73 12.47
CA PRO A 256 -12.15 -1.63 11.66
C PRO A 256 -10.98 -2.10 10.78
N GLY A 257 -11.08 -1.86 9.48
CA GLY A 257 -10.02 -2.19 8.52
C GLY A 257 -10.44 -1.78 7.11
N ALA A 258 -9.50 -1.23 6.36
CA ALA A 258 -9.72 -0.75 5.00
C ALA A 258 -9.88 -1.90 3.99
N SER A 259 -9.41 -3.11 4.33
CA SER A 259 -9.50 -4.31 3.50
C SER A 259 -9.89 -5.53 4.32
N THR A 260 -10.49 -6.53 3.65
CA THR A 260 -10.78 -7.85 4.22
C THR A 260 -9.56 -8.46 4.92
N THR A 261 -8.35 -8.29 4.36
CA THR A 261 -7.11 -8.82 4.94
C THR A 261 -6.68 -8.12 6.21
N GLU A 262 -6.86 -6.80 6.29
CA GLU A 262 -6.65 -6.07 7.55
C GLU A 262 -7.56 -6.63 8.64
N ARG A 263 -8.85 -6.82 8.32
CA ARG A 263 -9.87 -7.30 9.27
C ARG A 263 -9.58 -8.73 9.73
N TRP A 264 -9.23 -9.63 8.82
CA TRP A 264 -8.85 -10.99 9.17
C TRP A 264 -7.56 -11.01 10.01
N ALA A 265 -6.50 -10.32 9.59
CA ALA A 265 -5.27 -10.28 10.39
C ALA A 265 -5.51 -9.76 11.82
N SER A 266 -6.40 -8.77 11.96
CA SER A 266 -6.86 -8.27 13.26
C SER A 266 -7.64 -9.33 14.06
N LEU A 267 -8.52 -10.11 13.43
CA LEU A 267 -9.25 -11.20 14.08
C LEU A 267 -8.30 -12.29 14.59
N GLY A 268 -7.34 -12.71 13.77
CA GLY A 268 -6.41 -13.78 14.10
C GLY A 268 -5.35 -13.38 15.13
N THR A 269 -4.91 -12.11 15.13
CA THR A 269 -3.92 -11.61 16.10
C THR A 269 -4.55 -11.05 17.36
N GLY A 270 -5.82 -10.65 17.29
CA GLY A 270 -6.51 -9.94 18.37
C GLY A 270 -6.02 -8.52 18.60
N VAL A 271 -5.17 -7.94 17.74
CA VAL A 271 -4.66 -6.57 17.88
C VAL A 271 -4.99 -5.69 16.66
N PRO A 272 -4.97 -4.34 16.77
CA PRO A 272 -5.21 -3.43 15.65
C PRO A 272 -4.18 -3.52 14.52
N THR A 273 -4.58 -3.08 13.32
CA THR A 273 -3.72 -2.93 12.12
C THR A 273 -2.44 -2.14 12.37
N ALA A 274 -2.49 -1.15 13.25
CA ALA A 274 -1.32 -0.38 13.66
C ALA A 274 -0.22 -1.25 14.30
N LEU A 275 -0.60 -2.35 14.96
CA LEU A 275 0.31 -3.24 15.68
C LEU A 275 0.69 -4.47 14.85
N HIS A 276 -0.26 -5.17 14.22
CA HIS A 276 0.08 -6.35 13.43
C HIS A 276 0.70 -6.03 12.06
N GLY A 277 0.47 -4.83 11.50
CA GLY A 277 1.17 -4.31 10.32
C GLY A 277 0.73 -4.84 8.95
N VAL A 278 -0.23 -5.77 8.90
CA VAL A 278 -0.81 -6.30 7.64
C VAL A 278 -1.87 -5.31 7.14
N ARG A 279 -1.71 -4.79 5.92
CA ARG A 279 -2.52 -3.69 5.36
C ARG A 279 -3.21 -4.03 4.03
N ALA A 280 -2.72 -5.03 3.31
CA ALA A 280 -3.24 -5.44 2.01
C ALA A 280 -3.06 -6.96 1.80
N ILE A 281 -3.49 -7.45 0.64
CA ILE A 281 -3.27 -8.83 0.15
C ILE A 281 -1.96 -8.93 -0.63
N GLU A 282 -1.66 -7.89 -1.38
CA GLU A 282 -0.47 -7.76 -2.20
C GLU A 282 0.24 -6.46 -1.84
N GLY A 283 1.51 -6.39 -2.23
CA GLY A 283 2.22 -5.15 -2.23
C GLY A 283 3.29 -5.12 -3.29
N VAL A 284 4.08 -4.05 -3.30
CA VAL A 284 5.20 -3.90 -4.23
C VAL A 284 6.50 -4.00 -3.45
N ARG A 285 7.34 -4.94 -3.83
CA ARG A 285 8.72 -5.02 -3.37
C ARG A 285 9.60 -4.24 -4.34
N ILE A 286 10.39 -3.32 -3.79
CA ILE A 286 11.45 -2.65 -4.55
C ILE A 286 12.62 -3.63 -4.69
N ARG A 287 13.24 -3.68 -5.87
CA ARG A 287 14.41 -4.51 -6.14
C ARG A 287 15.55 -4.20 -5.16
N GLY A 288 16.02 -5.22 -4.46
CA GLY A 288 17.04 -5.06 -3.40
C GLY A 288 16.50 -4.52 -2.07
N GLY A 289 15.21 -4.20 -2.00
CA GLY A 289 14.50 -3.83 -0.79
C GLY A 289 14.09 -5.03 0.07
N ARG A 290 14.01 -4.82 1.37
CA ARG A 290 13.60 -5.84 2.36
C ARG A 290 12.11 -5.73 2.70
N HIS A 291 11.51 -4.56 2.53
CA HIS A 291 10.11 -4.28 2.84
C HIS A 291 9.21 -4.41 1.61
N ILE A 292 7.96 -4.76 1.86
CA ILE A 292 6.89 -4.73 0.87
C ILE A 292 6.04 -3.49 1.12
N LEU A 293 5.87 -2.66 0.10
CA LEU A 293 4.97 -1.52 0.12
C LEU A 293 3.54 -2.03 0.02
N GLN A 294 2.77 -1.91 1.09
CA GLN A 294 1.40 -2.43 1.18
C GLN A 294 0.34 -1.38 0.85
N ARG A 295 0.68 -0.08 0.96
CA ARG A 295 -0.23 1.03 0.69
C ARG A 295 0.27 1.79 -0.52
N ILE A 296 -0.34 1.51 -1.66
CA ILE A 296 0.00 2.11 -2.94
C ILE A 296 -1.26 2.73 -3.51
N SER A 297 -1.13 3.92 -4.09
CA SER A 297 -2.25 4.57 -4.77
C SER A 297 -2.75 3.72 -5.94
N ARG A 298 -4.06 3.64 -6.12
CA ARG A 298 -4.66 2.96 -7.29
C ARG A 298 -4.27 3.61 -8.62
N SER A 299 -3.81 4.86 -8.61
CA SER A 299 -3.32 5.56 -9.79
C SER A 299 -1.79 5.67 -9.84
N ASP A 300 -1.07 4.88 -9.05
CA ASP A 300 0.40 4.85 -9.10
C ASP A 300 0.91 4.10 -10.34
N PHE A 301 0.93 4.79 -11.48
CA PHE A 301 1.43 4.20 -12.72
C PHE A 301 2.94 3.89 -12.66
N VAL A 302 3.69 4.58 -11.80
CA VAL A 302 5.16 4.48 -11.78
C VAL A 302 5.57 3.14 -11.18
N LEU A 303 5.12 2.85 -9.95
CA LEU A 303 5.44 1.59 -9.28
C LEU A 303 4.76 0.39 -9.95
N MET A 304 3.60 0.58 -10.58
CA MET A 304 2.89 -0.49 -11.27
C MET A 304 3.54 -0.90 -12.61
N ASN A 305 4.30 0.00 -13.26
CA ASN A 305 4.91 -0.27 -14.56
C ASN A 305 6.44 -0.35 -14.54
N ALA A 306 7.10 -0.06 -13.42
CA ALA A 306 8.55 -0.12 -13.27
C ALA A 306 9.08 -1.57 -13.09
N LYS A 307 8.78 -2.46 -14.04
CA LYS A 307 9.04 -3.91 -13.95
C LYS A 307 10.51 -4.36 -13.71
N PRO A 308 11.59 -3.58 -13.95
CA PRO A 308 12.92 -3.99 -13.47
C PRO A 308 13.24 -3.52 -12.05
N LEU A 309 12.50 -2.54 -11.51
CA LEU A 309 12.78 -1.85 -10.24
C LEU A 309 11.81 -2.23 -9.12
N ALA A 310 10.60 -2.64 -9.47
CA ALA A 310 9.56 -2.99 -8.53
C ALA A 310 8.76 -4.20 -9.02
N ARG A 311 8.48 -5.15 -8.12
CA ARG A 311 7.70 -6.35 -8.41
C ARG A 311 6.49 -6.38 -7.50
N ARG A 312 5.31 -6.66 -8.08
CA ARG A 312 4.14 -7.01 -7.27
C ARG A 312 4.31 -8.41 -6.71
N GLU A 313 4.13 -8.51 -5.41
CA GLU A 313 4.26 -9.76 -4.67
C GLU A 313 3.06 -9.85 -3.71
N PRO A 314 2.37 -11.00 -3.66
CA PRO A 314 1.42 -11.26 -2.58
C PRO A 314 2.16 -11.24 -1.25
N LEU A 315 1.46 -10.86 -0.19
CA LEU A 315 2.10 -10.60 1.08
C LEU A 315 2.53 -11.91 1.76
N PRO A 316 3.83 -12.11 2.02
CA PRO A 316 4.28 -13.21 2.84
C PRO A 316 3.91 -12.94 4.32
N PRO A 317 3.70 -14.00 5.13
CA PRO A 317 3.41 -13.95 6.55
C PRO A 317 4.44 -13.16 7.36
N THR A 318 5.64 -12.98 6.80
CA THR A 318 6.77 -12.23 7.39
C THR A 318 6.54 -10.74 7.49
N VAL A 319 5.53 -10.18 6.80
CA VAL A 319 5.18 -8.75 6.92
C VAL A 319 4.41 -8.45 8.20
N ARG A 320 3.85 -9.48 8.83
CA ARG A 320 3.11 -9.35 10.08
C ARG A 320 4.06 -9.26 11.28
N LYS A 321 3.83 -8.26 12.14
CA LYS A 321 4.67 -7.97 13.34
C LYS A 321 4.22 -8.69 14.60
N ARG A 322 3.09 -9.40 14.56
CA ARG A 322 2.45 -10.07 15.70
C ARG A 322 2.06 -11.48 15.36
N ASP A 323 2.26 -12.39 16.30
CA ASP A 323 1.84 -13.76 16.17
C ASP A 323 0.30 -13.86 16.18
N TYR A 324 -0.23 -14.84 15.45
CA TYR A 324 -1.62 -15.21 15.49
C TYR A 324 -1.85 -16.07 16.73
N VAL A 325 -3.09 -16.20 17.18
CA VAL A 325 -3.39 -16.98 18.39
C VAL A 325 -2.88 -18.42 18.33
N TRP A 326 -2.90 -19.09 17.16
CA TRP A 326 -2.32 -20.44 17.02
C TRP A 326 -0.81 -20.48 17.14
N GLU A 327 -0.11 -19.44 16.66
CA GLU A 327 1.34 -19.33 16.80
C GLU A 327 1.73 -19.03 18.26
N ILE A 328 0.96 -18.18 18.94
CA ILE A 328 1.15 -17.87 20.36
C ILE A 328 1.08 -19.14 21.21
N VAL A 329 0.02 -19.94 21.03
CA VAL A 329 -0.17 -21.16 21.83
C VAL A 329 0.78 -22.27 21.41
N ALA A 330 1.11 -22.40 20.12
CA ALA A 330 2.06 -23.40 19.62
C ALA A 330 3.49 -23.18 20.12
N LYS A 331 3.97 -21.93 20.16
CA LYS A 331 5.27 -21.58 20.78
C LYS A 331 5.38 -22.03 22.24
N ARG A 332 4.24 -22.29 22.89
CA ARG A 332 4.12 -22.68 24.29
C ARG A 332 3.62 -24.13 24.43
N GLY A 333 3.79 -24.94 23.38
CA GLY A 333 3.60 -26.39 23.41
C GLY A 333 2.18 -26.89 23.12
N ILE A 334 1.23 -26.02 22.83
CA ILE A 334 -0.13 -26.43 22.45
C ILE A 334 -0.14 -26.87 20.99
N THR A 335 -0.45 -28.14 20.73
CA THR A 335 -0.56 -28.67 19.36
C THR A 335 -1.61 -27.89 18.57
N SER A 336 -1.17 -27.25 17.50
CA SER A 336 -1.98 -26.33 16.72
C SER A 336 -1.93 -26.66 15.23
N LEU A 337 -3.06 -26.48 14.56
CA LEU A 337 -3.19 -26.63 13.11
C LEU A 337 -3.73 -25.34 12.52
N SER A 338 -3.08 -24.80 11.48
CA SER A 338 -3.56 -23.66 10.71
C SER A 338 -3.58 -24.00 9.23
N VAL A 339 -4.71 -23.73 8.56
CA VAL A 339 -4.91 -24.10 7.15
C VAL A 339 -5.34 -22.89 6.32
N ASN A 340 -4.77 -22.81 5.12
CA ASN A 340 -5.06 -21.86 4.05
C ASN A 340 -4.48 -20.46 4.28
N TRP A 341 -5.25 -19.40 3.98
CA TRP A 341 -4.84 -17.99 3.88
C TRP A 341 -3.92 -17.47 5.00
N TRP A 342 -4.07 -18.03 6.20
CA TRP A 342 -3.29 -17.71 7.37
C TRP A 342 -1.80 -18.09 7.29
N THR A 343 -1.45 -18.96 6.34
CA THR A 343 -0.12 -19.59 6.21
C THR A 343 0.28 -19.67 4.73
N THR A 344 1.57 -19.52 4.43
CA THR A 344 2.05 -19.53 3.02
C THR A 344 2.28 -20.93 2.49
N ALA A 345 3.08 -21.70 3.21
CA ALA A 345 3.55 -23.01 2.80
C ALA A 345 3.14 -24.08 3.82
N ASP A 346 3.24 -25.32 3.37
CA ASP A 346 3.08 -26.50 4.21
C ASP A 346 4.32 -26.70 5.07
N GLU A 347 4.20 -26.47 6.37
CA GLU A 347 5.35 -26.46 7.28
C GLU A 347 4.96 -27.02 8.64
N LYS A 348 5.92 -27.64 9.33
CA LYS A 348 5.77 -28.03 10.73
C LYS A 348 6.87 -27.39 11.56
N GLU A 349 6.47 -26.49 12.45
CA GLU A 349 7.38 -25.77 13.36
C GLU A 349 6.97 -26.04 14.81
N GLY A 350 7.75 -26.87 15.50
CA GLY A 350 7.44 -27.28 16.87
C GLY A 350 6.05 -27.92 16.97
N ALA A 351 5.15 -27.28 17.74
CA ALA A 351 3.79 -27.72 17.95
C ALA A 351 2.78 -27.22 16.89
N LEU A 352 3.22 -26.38 15.93
CA LEU A 352 2.37 -25.86 14.86
C LEU A 352 2.55 -26.67 13.58
N THR A 353 1.44 -27.19 13.06
CA THR A 353 1.35 -27.62 11.66
C THR A 353 0.62 -26.55 10.85
N SER A 354 1.24 -26.09 9.77
CA SER A 354 0.70 -25.14 8.80
C SER A 354 0.45 -25.85 7.48
N ILE A 355 -0.72 -25.62 6.87
CA ILE A 355 -1.03 -26.04 5.50
C ILE A 355 -1.28 -24.79 4.68
N GLY A 356 -0.34 -24.48 3.80
CA GLY A 356 -0.22 -23.20 3.14
C GLY A 356 -1.24 -22.99 2.03
N GLN A 357 -1.54 -21.72 1.78
CA GLN A 357 -2.30 -21.29 0.62
C GLN A 357 -1.66 -21.73 -0.71
N GLU A 358 -0.34 -21.85 -0.81
CA GLU A 358 0.32 -22.29 -2.06
C GLU A 358 -0.16 -23.67 -2.52
N SER A 359 -0.27 -24.61 -1.58
CA SER A 359 -0.70 -25.99 -1.88
C SER A 359 -2.21 -26.09 -2.13
N ILE A 360 -3.02 -25.17 -1.59
CA ILE A 360 -4.47 -25.16 -1.77
C ILE A 360 -4.85 -24.44 -3.07
N PHE A 361 -4.44 -23.19 -3.23
CA PHE A 361 -4.78 -22.36 -4.39
C PHE A 361 -4.13 -22.89 -5.67
N GLY A 362 -2.88 -23.37 -5.60
CA GLY A 362 -2.20 -24.00 -6.73
C GLY A 362 -2.98 -25.19 -7.30
N ASN A 363 -3.67 -25.95 -6.45
CA ASN A 363 -4.44 -27.12 -6.84
C ASN A 363 -5.93 -26.85 -7.10
N ALA A 364 -6.43 -25.65 -6.81
CA ALA A 364 -7.83 -25.30 -7.00
C ALA A 364 -8.17 -24.83 -8.43
N HIS A 365 -7.15 -24.48 -9.24
CA HIS A 365 -7.32 -24.11 -10.66
C HIS A 365 -8.36 -22.99 -10.88
N GLY A 366 -8.42 -22.00 -9.99
CA GLY A 366 -9.36 -20.88 -10.09
C GLY A 366 -10.82 -21.19 -9.72
N ASP A 367 -11.15 -22.37 -9.21
CA ASP A 367 -12.50 -22.70 -8.71
C ASP A 367 -12.63 -22.42 -7.21
N ALA A 368 -13.49 -21.46 -6.85
CA ALA A 368 -13.77 -21.04 -5.48
C ALA A 368 -14.21 -22.21 -4.58
N LEU A 369 -15.16 -23.05 -5.03
CA LEU A 369 -15.65 -24.16 -4.21
C LEU A 369 -14.58 -25.24 -4.03
N ARG A 370 -13.71 -25.40 -5.03
CA ARG A 370 -12.58 -26.32 -4.95
C ARG A 370 -11.53 -25.86 -3.95
N VAL A 371 -11.31 -24.55 -3.78
CA VAL A 371 -10.44 -24.00 -2.73
C VAL A 371 -10.93 -24.46 -1.35
N ASP A 372 -12.21 -24.23 -1.04
CA ASP A 372 -12.80 -24.63 0.24
C ASP A 372 -12.80 -26.15 0.44
N ALA A 373 -13.08 -26.92 -0.61
CA ALA A 373 -13.07 -28.38 -0.55
C ALA A 373 -11.68 -28.94 -0.26
N LEU A 374 -10.63 -28.41 -0.92
CA LEU A 374 -9.24 -28.82 -0.68
C LEU A 374 -8.77 -28.40 0.72
N ALA A 375 -9.07 -27.16 1.14
CA ALA A 375 -8.77 -26.68 2.49
C ALA A 375 -9.41 -27.58 3.55
N THR A 376 -10.70 -27.91 3.38
CA THR A 376 -11.46 -28.75 4.31
C THR A 376 -10.93 -30.18 4.35
N SER A 377 -10.69 -30.80 3.19
CA SER A 377 -10.18 -32.17 3.10
C SER A 377 -8.83 -32.30 3.80
N ARG A 378 -7.91 -31.37 3.53
CA ARG A 378 -6.58 -31.36 4.14
C ARG A 378 -6.61 -31.05 5.63
N PHE A 379 -7.47 -30.11 6.03
CA PHE A 379 -7.70 -29.78 7.43
C PHE A 379 -8.17 -31.02 8.21
N LEU A 380 -9.18 -31.74 7.72
CA LEU A 380 -9.69 -32.93 8.38
C LEU A 380 -8.66 -34.07 8.43
N ALA A 381 -7.95 -34.32 7.33
CA ALA A 381 -6.90 -35.34 7.29
C ALA A 381 -5.79 -35.08 8.32
N GLU A 382 -5.35 -33.83 8.43
CA GLU A 382 -4.30 -33.44 9.37
C GLU A 382 -4.79 -33.41 10.83
N LEU A 383 -6.05 -33.01 11.03
CA LEU A 383 -6.73 -33.03 12.32
C LEU A 383 -6.86 -34.45 12.87
N ASP A 384 -7.17 -35.43 12.00
CA ASP A 384 -7.24 -36.85 12.36
C ASP A 384 -5.84 -37.44 12.62
N ARG A 385 -4.80 -36.90 11.97
CA ARG A 385 -3.41 -37.36 12.15
C ARG A 385 -2.75 -36.83 13.41
N THR A 386 -2.99 -35.57 13.77
CA THR A 386 -2.24 -34.88 14.84
C THR A 386 -3.06 -34.56 16.08
N HIS A 387 -4.37 -34.70 16.00
CA HIS A 387 -5.30 -34.39 17.09
C HIS A 387 -4.98 -33.06 17.80
N PRO A 388 -4.89 -31.95 17.06
CA PRO A 388 -4.50 -30.67 17.62
C PRO A 388 -5.48 -30.24 18.71
N ARG A 389 -4.97 -29.49 19.69
CA ARG A 389 -5.81 -28.84 20.70
C ARG A 389 -6.44 -27.56 20.17
N PHE A 390 -5.79 -26.91 19.21
CA PHE A 390 -6.36 -25.78 18.51
C PHE A 390 -6.23 -25.95 17.01
N ALA A 391 -7.34 -25.82 16.28
CA ALA A 391 -7.35 -26.00 14.84
C ALA A 391 -8.03 -24.80 14.19
N THR A 392 -7.49 -24.28 13.09
CA THR A 392 -8.13 -23.22 12.32
C THR A 392 -8.04 -23.46 10.82
N VAL A 393 -9.12 -23.09 10.13
CA VAL A 393 -9.23 -23.16 8.67
C VAL A 393 -9.90 -21.89 8.13
N TYR A 394 -9.36 -21.37 7.04
CA TYR A 394 -9.92 -20.24 6.29
C TYR A 394 -10.61 -20.71 5.02
N LEU A 395 -11.86 -20.29 4.82
CA LEU A 395 -12.76 -20.66 3.73
C LEU A 395 -13.14 -19.43 2.89
N PRO A 396 -12.45 -19.18 1.76
CA PRO A 396 -12.68 -18.02 0.92
C PRO A 396 -13.86 -18.09 -0.06
N ALA A 397 -14.44 -19.27 -0.32
CA ALA A 397 -15.26 -19.45 -1.53
C ALA A 397 -16.42 -18.46 -1.62
N LEU A 398 -17.07 -18.15 -0.50
CA LEU A 398 -18.25 -17.28 -0.47
C LEU A 398 -17.91 -15.84 -0.88
N ASP A 399 -16.80 -15.25 -0.40
CA ASP A 399 -16.32 -13.95 -0.88
C ASP A 399 -16.02 -13.96 -2.38
N VAL A 400 -15.36 -15.02 -2.88
CA VAL A 400 -15.06 -15.13 -4.31
C VAL A 400 -16.34 -15.18 -5.13
N ILE A 401 -17.29 -16.05 -4.78
CA ILE A 401 -18.55 -16.25 -5.51
C ILE A 401 -19.39 -14.97 -5.53
N LEU A 402 -19.51 -14.31 -4.38
CA LEU A 402 -20.37 -13.13 -4.24
C LEU A 402 -19.73 -11.89 -4.86
N ASN A 403 -18.46 -11.62 -4.54
CA ASN A 403 -17.85 -10.31 -4.75
C ASN A 403 -16.83 -10.26 -5.90
N ARG A 404 -16.26 -11.41 -6.32
CA ARG A 404 -15.13 -11.43 -7.28
C ARG A 404 -15.43 -12.14 -8.59
N ALA A 405 -16.27 -13.17 -8.55
CA ALA A 405 -16.60 -13.98 -9.71
C ALA A 405 -17.58 -13.26 -10.65
N TYR A 406 -17.22 -13.19 -11.93
CA TYR A 406 -18.08 -12.70 -13.01
C TYR A 406 -18.91 -13.86 -13.59
N ILE A 407 -19.86 -14.35 -12.79
CA ILE A 407 -20.75 -15.46 -13.14
C ILE A 407 -22.22 -15.05 -13.02
N GLU A 408 -23.11 -15.78 -13.68
CA GLU A 408 -24.56 -15.54 -13.65
C GLU A 408 -25.15 -15.66 -12.24
N GLN A 409 -26.19 -14.87 -11.94
CA GLN A 409 -26.79 -14.77 -10.61
C GLN A 409 -27.32 -16.11 -10.08
N THR A 410 -27.91 -16.94 -10.95
CA THR A 410 -28.39 -18.29 -10.62
C THR A 410 -27.24 -19.21 -10.21
N THR A 411 -26.12 -19.14 -10.92
CA THR A 411 -24.88 -19.87 -10.61
C THR A 411 -24.29 -19.36 -9.30
N LYS A 412 -24.25 -18.04 -9.07
CA LYS A 412 -23.81 -17.46 -7.78
C LYS A 412 -24.60 -18.01 -6.61
N LEU A 413 -25.94 -18.03 -6.74
CA LEU A 413 -26.82 -18.55 -5.70
C LEU A 413 -26.56 -20.05 -5.45
N ALA A 414 -26.53 -20.87 -6.51
CA ALA A 414 -26.29 -22.30 -6.39
C ALA A 414 -24.93 -22.63 -5.75
N GLN A 415 -23.87 -21.91 -6.14
CA GLN A 415 -22.54 -22.09 -5.55
C GLN A 415 -22.48 -21.59 -4.10
N SER A 416 -23.11 -20.46 -3.78
CA SER A 416 -23.19 -19.94 -2.40
C SER A 416 -23.89 -20.94 -1.48
N ILE A 417 -24.97 -21.58 -1.96
CA ILE A 417 -25.68 -22.63 -1.23
C ILE A 417 -24.74 -23.82 -0.94
N ARG A 418 -23.98 -24.29 -1.94
CA ARG A 418 -23.01 -25.38 -1.75
C ARG A 418 -21.92 -25.02 -0.75
N ALA A 419 -21.43 -23.77 -0.76
CA ALA A 419 -20.45 -23.31 0.23
C ALA A 419 -21.02 -23.36 1.66
N LEU A 420 -22.28 -22.95 1.85
CA LEU A 420 -22.96 -23.01 3.15
C LEU A 420 -23.23 -24.44 3.61
N ASP A 421 -23.65 -25.34 2.70
CA ASP A 421 -23.88 -26.74 3.02
C ASP A 421 -22.55 -27.43 3.43
N ASN A 422 -21.44 -27.10 2.75
CA ASN A 422 -20.10 -27.58 3.12
C ASN A 422 -19.66 -27.07 4.49
N LEU A 423 -19.92 -25.79 4.81
CA LEU A 423 -19.65 -25.22 6.12
C LEU A 423 -20.44 -25.96 7.22
N GLN A 424 -21.73 -26.22 7.01
CA GLN A 424 -22.56 -26.93 7.98
C GLN A 424 -22.05 -28.36 8.22
N SER A 425 -21.67 -29.06 7.15
CA SER A 425 -21.06 -30.39 7.21
C SER A 425 -19.75 -30.39 8.02
N LEU A 426 -18.88 -29.39 7.79
CA LEU A 426 -17.64 -29.24 8.53
C LEU A 426 -17.86 -28.98 10.02
N VAL A 427 -18.81 -28.10 10.37
CA VAL A 427 -19.19 -27.83 11.76
C VAL A 427 -19.65 -29.11 12.46
N ALA A 428 -20.56 -29.88 11.83
CA ALA A 428 -21.04 -31.14 12.39
C ALA A 428 -19.91 -32.15 12.58
N THR A 429 -19.03 -32.27 11.58
CA THR A 429 -17.86 -33.16 11.56
C THR A 429 -16.87 -32.85 12.68
N LEU A 430 -16.63 -31.57 12.98
CA LEU A 430 -15.77 -31.12 14.06
C LEU A 430 -16.37 -31.38 15.44
N ARG A 431 -17.66 -31.10 15.62
CA ARG A 431 -18.39 -31.39 16.86
C ARG A 431 -18.38 -32.88 17.18
N ALA A 432 -18.60 -33.73 16.17
CA ALA A 432 -18.51 -35.19 16.33
C ALA A 432 -17.13 -35.67 16.80
N ARG A 433 -16.06 -34.90 16.53
CA ARG A 433 -14.68 -35.16 17.00
C ARG A 433 -14.36 -34.55 18.36
N GLY A 434 -15.35 -33.93 19.02
CA GLY A 434 -15.21 -33.34 20.35
C GLY A 434 -14.53 -31.98 20.37
N TYR A 435 -14.63 -31.20 19.28
CA TYR A 435 -14.17 -29.81 19.27
C TYR A 435 -15.30 -28.85 19.62
N ASP A 436 -14.96 -27.84 20.40
CA ASP A 436 -15.72 -26.60 20.48
C ASP A 436 -15.47 -25.77 19.23
N VAL A 437 -16.54 -25.45 18.52
CA VAL A 437 -16.49 -24.81 17.21
C VAL A 437 -16.87 -23.33 17.34
N ILE A 438 -16.02 -22.49 16.78
CA ILE A 438 -16.26 -21.06 16.58
C ILE A 438 -16.24 -20.81 15.08
N VAL A 439 -17.36 -20.34 14.52
CA VAL A 439 -17.45 -19.83 13.16
C VAL A 439 -17.40 -18.31 13.25
N ALA A 440 -16.41 -17.71 12.60
CA ALA A 440 -16.35 -16.28 12.39
C ALA A 440 -16.61 -16.00 10.91
N GLY A 441 -17.58 -15.14 10.62
CA GLY A 441 -17.86 -14.64 9.28
C GLY A 441 -17.67 -13.13 9.24
N LEU A 442 -16.90 -12.67 8.26
CA LEU A 442 -16.73 -11.24 7.98
C LEU A 442 -17.27 -10.92 6.58
N PRO A 443 -17.92 -9.75 6.39
CA PRO A 443 -18.28 -9.29 5.06
C PRO A 443 -17.02 -9.09 4.22
N GLY A 444 -17.12 -9.49 2.95
CA GLY A 444 -16.12 -9.23 1.92
C GLY A 444 -15.98 -7.73 1.62
N ASP A 445 -15.00 -7.38 0.79
CA ASP A 445 -14.82 -5.99 0.40
C ASP A 445 -16.04 -5.49 -0.40
N TYR A 446 -16.57 -4.33 -0.01
CA TYR A 446 -17.80 -3.72 -0.56
C TYR A 446 -19.10 -4.50 -0.33
N GLN A 447 -19.05 -5.61 0.42
CA GLN A 447 -20.25 -6.37 0.77
C GLN A 447 -21.00 -5.68 1.90
N LEU A 448 -22.33 -5.59 1.76
CA LEU A 448 -23.22 -5.13 2.82
C LEU A 448 -23.58 -6.29 3.75
N GLY A 449 -23.79 -5.99 5.03
CA GLY A 449 -24.20 -6.95 6.04
C GLY A 449 -23.36 -6.88 7.31
N GLN A 450 -23.85 -7.51 8.36
CA GLN A 450 -23.15 -7.55 9.65
C GLN A 450 -22.22 -8.75 9.74
N ALA A 451 -21.09 -8.61 10.43
CA ALA A 451 -20.25 -9.77 10.74
C ALA A 451 -21.02 -10.75 11.63
N VAL A 452 -20.64 -12.02 11.62
CA VAL A 452 -21.28 -13.07 12.41
C VAL A 452 -20.26 -13.83 13.23
N ILE A 453 -20.62 -14.11 14.47
CA ILE A 453 -19.94 -15.11 15.28
C ILE A 453 -20.99 -16.16 15.64
N ALA A 454 -20.70 -17.42 15.34
CA ALA A 454 -21.53 -18.54 15.73
C ALA A 454 -20.70 -19.56 16.50
N SER A 455 -21.18 -20.03 17.64
CA SER A 455 -20.42 -20.96 18.47
C SER A 455 -21.29 -21.86 19.33
N ASN A 456 -20.71 -22.99 19.77
CA ASN A 456 -21.25 -23.84 20.83
C ASN A 456 -20.61 -23.53 22.21
N VAL A 457 -19.67 -22.58 22.26
CA VAL A 457 -19.08 -22.07 23.49
C VAL A 457 -19.39 -20.59 23.66
N ALA A 458 -19.25 -20.08 24.88
CA ALA A 458 -19.44 -18.68 25.15
C ALA A 458 -18.33 -17.86 24.46
N VAL A 459 -18.67 -17.23 23.34
CA VAL A 459 -17.81 -16.28 22.63
C VAL A 459 -18.43 -14.89 22.76
N PRO A 460 -17.65 -13.83 23.09
CA PRO A 460 -18.24 -12.51 23.27
C PRO A 460 -18.78 -11.89 21.97
N GLN A 461 -19.54 -10.80 22.12
CA GLN A 461 -20.35 -10.24 21.04
C GLN A 461 -19.58 -9.48 19.94
N ARG A 462 -18.28 -9.20 20.13
CA ARG A 462 -17.49 -8.44 19.16
C ARG A 462 -16.49 -9.34 18.47
N THR A 463 -16.24 -9.09 17.20
CA THR A 463 -15.20 -9.74 16.39
C THR A 463 -13.80 -9.60 17.01
N TRP A 464 -13.51 -8.49 17.68
CA TRP A 464 -12.28 -8.28 18.46
C TRP A 464 -12.08 -9.26 19.62
N ASP A 465 -13.15 -9.87 20.10
CA ASP A 465 -13.12 -10.73 21.26
C ASP A 465 -12.80 -12.20 20.90
N VAL A 466 -12.76 -12.56 19.61
CA VAL A 466 -12.50 -13.95 19.16
C VAL A 466 -11.12 -14.44 19.60
N ALA A 467 -10.04 -13.74 19.24
CA ALA A 467 -8.69 -14.10 19.64
C ALA A 467 -8.50 -14.12 21.18
N PRO A 468 -8.91 -13.08 21.93
CA PRO A 468 -8.93 -13.09 23.39
C PRO A 468 -9.71 -14.26 24.00
N ALA A 469 -10.89 -14.59 23.47
CA ALA A 469 -11.70 -15.70 23.96
C ALA A 469 -10.99 -17.04 23.76
N ILE A 470 -10.39 -17.27 22.59
CA ILE A 470 -9.61 -18.48 22.30
C ILE A 470 -8.43 -18.60 23.28
N LEU A 471 -7.67 -17.52 23.49
CA LEU A 471 -6.57 -17.51 24.45
C LEU A 471 -7.05 -17.82 25.87
N SER A 472 -8.15 -17.21 26.30
CA SER A 472 -8.72 -17.43 27.63
C SER A 472 -9.19 -18.88 27.84
N ILE A 473 -9.90 -19.47 26.87
CA ILE A 473 -10.33 -20.89 26.94
C ILE A 473 -9.10 -21.82 26.96
N LEU A 474 -8.04 -21.44 26.26
CA LEU A 474 -6.77 -22.17 26.26
C LEU A 474 -5.88 -21.89 27.48
N GLY A 475 -6.35 -21.10 28.45
CA GLY A 475 -5.64 -20.83 29.71
C GLY A 475 -4.51 -19.81 29.59
N PHE A 476 -4.53 -18.94 28.57
CA PHE A 476 -3.53 -17.90 28.36
C PHE A 476 -4.01 -16.53 28.86
N PRO A 477 -3.14 -15.72 29.48
CA PRO A 477 -3.49 -14.38 29.93
C PRO A 477 -3.68 -13.44 28.73
N LEU A 478 -4.58 -12.47 28.83
CA LEU A 478 -4.78 -11.51 27.74
C LEU A 478 -3.64 -10.50 27.66
N ALA A 479 -3.30 -10.04 26.45
CA ALA A 479 -2.35 -8.96 26.28
C ALA A 479 -3.04 -7.58 26.35
N ALA A 480 -2.35 -6.57 26.87
CA ALA A 480 -2.85 -5.20 26.95
C ALA A 480 -3.08 -4.57 25.57
N GLU A 481 -2.35 -5.03 24.56
CA GLU A 481 -2.51 -4.59 23.16
C GLU A 481 -3.76 -5.15 22.46
N MET A 482 -4.46 -6.12 23.06
CA MET A 482 -5.69 -6.66 22.51
C MET A 482 -6.90 -5.85 23.00
N PRO A 483 -7.65 -5.12 22.15
CA PRO A 483 -8.78 -4.32 22.60
C PRO A 483 -9.97 -5.18 23.06
N GLY A 484 -10.02 -6.44 22.64
CA GLY A 484 -11.05 -7.38 23.05
C GLY A 484 -10.81 -8.00 24.44
N GLY A 485 -11.79 -8.77 24.90
CA GLY A 485 -11.83 -9.46 26.19
C GLY A 485 -12.69 -8.74 27.24
N THR A 486 -13.38 -9.53 28.05
CA THR A 486 -14.26 -9.07 29.13
C THR A 486 -13.71 -9.33 30.53
N THR A 487 -12.54 -9.99 30.64
CA THR A 487 -11.98 -10.40 31.92
C THR A 487 -11.29 -9.26 32.66
N ARG A 488 -11.52 -9.17 33.98
CA ARG A 488 -10.83 -8.28 34.93
C ARG A 488 -9.43 -8.78 35.32
N GLU A 489 -8.98 -9.86 34.70
CA GLU A 489 -7.70 -10.51 35.03
C GLU A 489 -6.51 -9.64 34.61
N PRO A 490 -5.40 -9.73 35.34
CA PRO A 490 -4.18 -9.00 34.99
C PRO A 490 -3.71 -9.38 33.59
N ARG A 491 -3.54 -8.36 32.75
CA ARG A 491 -3.06 -8.52 31.37
C ARG A 491 -1.55 -8.45 31.32
N ILE A 492 -0.94 -9.28 30.48
CA ILE A 492 0.48 -9.13 30.12
C ILE A 492 0.63 -7.94 29.17
N THR A 493 1.82 -7.34 29.09
CA THR A 493 2.03 -6.18 28.21
C THR A 493 1.85 -6.54 26.73
N THR A 494 2.48 -7.63 26.28
CA THR A 494 2.48 -8.11 24.90
C THR A 494 2.88 -9.58 24.87
N TYR A 495 2.59 -10.27 23.77
CA TYR A 495 3.15 -11.59 23.46
C TYR A 495 4.51 -11.53 22.75
N GLY A 496 4.99 -10.32 22.45
CA GLY A 496 6.25 -10.07 21.75
C GLY A 496 6.05 -9.70 20.27
N ASN A 497 7.16 -9.33 19.62
CA ASN A 497 7.20 -9.13 18.18
C ASN A 497 7.40 -10.49 17.49
N ARG A 498 6.79 -10.67 16.31
CA ARG A 498 7.16 -11.80 15.43
C ARG A 498 8.61 -11.61 14.98
N GLY A 499 9.52 -12.49 15.41
CA GLY A 499 10.84 -12.58 14.81
C GLY A 499 10.70 -13.06 13.38
N ALA A 500 11.11 -12.26 12.39
CA ALA A 500 11.11 -12.69 10.99
C ALA A 500 12.16 -13.82 10.81
N THR A 501 11.76 -15.07 11.01
CA THR A 501 12.68 -16.21 11.05
C THR A 501 13.12 -16.70 9.68
N HIS A 502 12.39 -16.39 8.60
CA HIS A 502 12.75 -16.82 7.24
C HIS A 502 12.61 -15.71 6.21
N ALA A 503 13.60 -15.62 5.30
CA ALA A 503 13.47 -14.82 4.09
C ALA A 503 12.27 -15.33 3.29
N ALA A 504 11.47 -14.42 2.74
CA ALA A 504 10.35 -14.80 1.89
C ALA A 504 10.86 -15.69 0.75
N GLN A 505 10.42 -16.95 0.71
CA GLN A 505 10.67 -17.79 -0.45
C GLN A 505 10.02 -17.12 -1.67
N THR A 506 10.70 -17.19 -2.81
CA THR A 506 10.16 -16.68 -4.07
C THR A 506 8.85 -17.40 -4.36
N MET A 507 7.73 -16.67 -4.31
CA MET A 507 6.42 -17.26 -4.53
C MET A 507 6.31 -17.94 -5.90
N ASN A 508 5.64 -19.08 -5.92
CA ASN A 508 5.34 -19.82 -7.14
C ASN A 508 4.44 -18.98 -8.09
N GLN A 509 4.81 -18.90 -9.37
CA GLN A 509 4.07 -18.17 -10.41
C GLN A 509 2.65 -18.73 -10.59
N ASP A 510 2.47 -20.05 -10.51
CA ASP A 510 1.16 -20.69 -10.68
C ASP A 510 0.21 -20.29 -9.54
N TYR A 511 0.74 -20.12 -8.33
CA TYR A 511 -0.03 -19.61 -7.21
C TYR A 511 -0.45 -18.15 -7.42
N TYR A 512 0.43 -17.31 -7.95
CA TYR A 512 0.11 -15.92 -8.31
C TYR A 512 -1.02 -15.85 -9.35
N GLU A 513 -0.93 -16.62 -10.43
CA GLU A 513 -1.98 -16.65 -11.47
C GLU A 513 -3.32 -17.17 -10.94
N ASN A 514 -3.30 -18.11 -10.00
CA ASN A 514 -4.53 -18.60 -9.35
C ASN A 514 -5.18 -17.55 -8.42
N LEU A 515 -4.39 -16.78 -7.66
CA LEU A 515 -4.95 -15.65 -6.91
C LEU A 515 -5.55 -14.60 -7.84
N LYS A 516 -4.89 -14.35 -8.97
CA LYS A 516 -5.36 -13.39 -9.98
C LYS A 516 -6.65 -13.87 -10.64
N SER A 517 -6.76 -15.15 -10.99
CA SER A 517 -7.96 -15.73 -11.61
C SER A 517 -9.17 -15.70 -10.66
N LEU A 518 -8.95 -15.83 -9.35
CA LEU A 518 -9.98 -15.70 -8.31
C LEU A 518 -10.29 -14.23 -7.95
N GLY A 519 -9.60 -13.26 -8.55
CA GLY A 519 -9.81 -11.84 -8.31
C GLY A 519 -9.29 -11.34 -6.96
N TYR A 520 -8.35 -12.06 -6.33
CA TYR A 520 -7.69 -11.62 -5.09
C TYR A 520 -6.63 -10.55 -5.33
N ILE A 521 -5.95 -10.61 -6.48
CA ILE A 521 -4.89 -9.68 -6.88
C ILE A 521 -5.07 -9.24 -8.33
N ARG A 522 -4.46 -8.11 -8.72
CA ARG A 522 -4.67 -7.45 -10.03
C ARG A 522 -3.58 -7.77 -11.05
#